data_AF-A0A356D8D3-F1
#
_entry.id   AF-A0A356D8D3-F1
#
_cell.length_a   1.000
_cell.length_b   1.000
_cell.length_c   1.000
_cell.angle_alpha   90.00
_cell.angle_beta   90.00
_cell.angle_gamma   90.00
#
_symmetry.space_group_name_H-M   'P 1'
#
loop_
_entity.id
_entity.type
_entity.pdbx_description
1 polymer ?
#
loop_
_entity_poly.entity_id
_entity_poly.type
_entity_poly.pdbx_seq_one_letter_code
_entity_poly.pdbx_strand_id
1 'polypeptide(L)' 'MKTFGVVLFLLGIVAAIASFSMDASIVVSYGEKIIDAGLAFDRQNYIIGSSLIALCGALIWFFGKK' A
#
# COMPACT_ATOMS: atom_id res chain seq x y z
N MET A 1 -3.44 -3.67 24.08
CA MET A 1 -3.83 -3.20 22.71
C MET A 1 -2.65 -2.86 21.81
N LYS A 2 -1.46 -2.61 22.39
CA LYS A 2 -0.29 -2.17 21.61
C LYS A 2 0.22 -3.22 20.62
N THR A 3 0.19 -4.50 20.98
CA THR A 3 0.63 -5.60 20.10
C THR A 3 -0.18 -5.65 18.80
N PHE A 4 -1.49 -5.41 18.88
CA PHE A 4 -2.35 -5.32 17.70
C PHE A 4 -1.94 -4.15 16.80
N GLY A 5 -1.65 -2.98 17.39
CA GLY A 5 -1.15 -1.81 16.64
C GLY A 5 0.17 -2.09 15.90
N VAL A 6 1.11 -2.80 16.54
CA VAL A 6 2.39 -3.19 15.91
C VAL A 6 2.15 -4.11 14.71
N VAL A 7 1.31 -5.14 14.85
CA VAL A 7 1.00 -6.06 13.75
C VAL A 7 0.33 -5.31 12.59
N LEU A 8 -0.63 -4.43 12.89
CA LEU A 8 -1.33 -3.64 11.89
C LEU A 8 -0.39 -2.67 11.17
N PHE A 9 0.54 -2.04 11.91
CA PHE A 9 1.56 -1.16 11.35
C PHE A 9 2.49 -1.89 10.38
N LEU A 10 2.98 -3.07 10.77
CA LEU A 10 3.84 -3.90 9.92
C LEU A 10 3.10 -4.37 8.66
N LEU A 11 1.84 -4.79 8.78
CA LEU A 11 1.00 -5.14 7.62
C LEU A 11 0.81 -3.96 6.67
N GLY A 12 0.56 -2.77 7.21
CA GLY A 12 0.45 -1.54 6.41
C GLY A 12 1.73 -1.22 5.65
N ILE A 13 2.90 -1.34 6.29
CA ILE A 13 4.21 -1.13 5.63
C ILE A 13 4.43 -2.15 4.51
N VAL A 14 4.20 -3.44 4.77
CA VAL A 14 4.41 -4.49 3.76
C VAL A 14 3.48 -4.28 2.56
N ALA A 15 2.21 -3.95 2.81
CA ALA A 15 1.25 -3.62 1.77
C ALA A 15 1.69 -2.37 0.97
N ALA A 16 2.26 -1.36 1.62
CA ALA A 16 2.76 -0.16 0.94
C ALA A 16 3.90 -0.50 -0.01
N ILE A 17 4.88 -1.28 0.45
CA ILE A 17 6.02 -1.73 -0.37
C ILE A 17 5.52 -2.53 -1.59
N ALA A 18 4.56 -3.44 -1.39
CA ALA A 18 3.96 -4.20 -2.48
C ALA A 18 3.25 -3.28 -3.49
N SER A 19 2.50 -2.29 -3.00
CA SER A 19 1.79 -1.32 -3.84
C SER A 19 2.76 -0.46 -4.66
N PHE A 20 3.87 -0.01 -4.07
CA PHE A 20 4.90 0.73 -4.80
C PHE A 20 5.59 -0.11 -5.87
N SER A 21 5.64 -1.43 -5.71
CA SER A 21 6.28 -2.35 -6.67
C SER A 21 5.34 -2.79 -7.81
N MET A 22 4.07 -2.39 -7.78
CA MET A 22 3.09 -2.76 -8.80
C MET A 22 3.42 -2.12 -10.15
N ASP A 23 3.59 -2.95 -11.18
CA ASP A 23 3.75 -2.50 -12.57
C ASP A 23 2.39 -2.05 -13.12
N ALA A 24 2.34 -0.83 -13.64
CA ALA A 24 1.15 -0.23 -14.25
C ALA A 24 1.24 -0.18 -15.78
N SER A 25 2.21 -0.89 -16.38
CA SER A 25 2.41 -0.91 -17.82
C SER A 25 1.74 -2.11 -18.50
N ILE A 26 1.18 -1.87 -19.68
CA ILE A 26 0.66 -2.88 -20.59
C ILE A 26 1.49 -2.88 -21.87
N VAL A 27 1.76 -4.07 -22.40
CA VAL A 27 2.46 -4.24 -23.68
C VAL A 27 1.43 -4.09 -24.79
N VAL A 28 1.60 -3.10 -25.65
CA VAL A 28 0.82 -2.97 -26.89
C VAL A 28 1.54 -3.64 -28.05
N SER A 29 0.79 -4.00 -29.09
CA SER A 29 1.34 -4.57 -30.33
C SER A 29 2.45 -3.65 -30.87
N TYR A 30 3.56 -4.24 -31.34
CA TYR A 30 4.86 -3.59 -31.63
C TYR A 30 5.85 -3.38 -30.48
N GLY A 31 5.57 -3.88 -29.27
CA GLY A 31 6.57 -3.91 -28.19
C GLY A 31 6.77 -2.60 -27.44
N GLU A 32 5.94 -1.60 -27.73
CA GLU A 32 5.81 -0.41 -26.88
C GLU A 32 5.08 -0.75 -25.58
N LYS A 33 5.51 -0.13 -24.48
CA LYS A 33 4.83 -0.19 -23.20
C LYS A 33 4.10 1.12 -22.98
N ILE A 34 2.79 1.04 -22.76
CA ILE A 34 1.96 2.20 -22.39
C ILE A 34 1.55 2.02 -20.93
N ILE A 35 1.46 3.12 -20.20
CA ILE A 35 0.93 3.11 -18.82
C ILE A 35 -0.59 2.97 -18.92
N ASP A 36 -1.12 1.91 -18.32
CA ASP A 36 -2.56 1.73 -18.19
C ASP A 36 -3.10 2.66 -17.10
N ALA A 37 -4.05 3.51 -17.47
CA ALA A 37 -4.62 4.49 -16.55
C ALA A 37 -5.36 3.82 -15.38
N GLY A 38 -6.10 2.73 -15.63
CA GLY A 38 -6.81 1.99 -14.59
C GLY A 38 -5.85 1.34 -13.60
N LEU A 39 -4.81 0.68 -14.12
CA LEU A 39 -3.79 0.02 -13.31
C LEU A 39 -2.95 1.02 -12.51
N ALA A 40 -2.69 2.20 -13.08
CA ALA A 40 -2.04 3.31 -12.36
C ALA A 40 -2.93 3.86 -11.22
N PHE A 41 -4.25 4.00 -11.44
CA PHE A 41 -5.20 4.39 -10.41
C PHE A 41 -5.31 3.34 -9.29
N ASP A 42 -5.34 2.06 -9.64
CA ASP A 42 -5.35 0.98 -8.65
C ASP A 42 -4.08 0.99 -7.79
N ARG A 43 -2.91 1.11 -8.43
CA ARG A 43 -1.65 1.28 -7.71
C ARG A 43 -1.71 2.44 -6.72
N GLN A 44 -2.24 3.59 -7.14
CA GLN A 44 -2.41 4.75 -6.26
C GLN A 44 -3.35 4.45 -5.09
N ASN A 45 -4.49 3.80 -5.35
CA ASN A 45 -5.45 3.42 -4.29
C ASN A 45 -4.82 2.46 -3.28
N TYR A 46 -4.05 1.47 -3.73
CA TYR A 46 -3.35 0.56 -2.82
C TYR A 46 -2.28 1.28 -1.99
N ILE A 47 -1.55 2.25 -2.55
CA ILE A 47 -0.61 3.09 -1.80
C ILE A 47 -1.35 3.89 -0.72
N ILE A 48 -2.48 4.50 -1.06
CA ILE A 48 -3.28 5.29 -0.11
C ILE A 48 -3.83 4.38 1.00
N GLY A 49 -4.44 3.25 0.64
CA GLY A 49 -5.03 2.31 1.60
C GLY A 49 -4.00 1.71 2.56
N SER A 50 -2.84 1.27 2.04
CA SER A 50 -1.75 0.75 2.86
C SER A 50 -1.17 1.79 3.81
N SER A 51 -1.04 3.04 3.36
CA SER A 51 -0.60 4.17 4.18
C SER A 51 -1.58 4.46 5.32
N LEU A 52 -2.89 4.42 5.06
CA LEU A 52 -3.94 4.55 6.08
C LEU A 52 -3.88 3.44 7.12
N ILE A 53 -3.70 2.19 6.68
CA ILE A 53 -3.56 1.03 7.59
C ILE A 53 -2.32 1.20 8.47
N ALA A 54 -1.19 1.60 7.89
CA ALA A 54 0.03 1.88 8.64
C ALA A 54 -0.20 3.00 9.66
N LEU A 55 -0.80 4.13 9.26
CA LEU A 55 -1.09 5.23 10.18
C LEU A 55 -2.00 4.81 11.33
N CYS A 56 -3.07 4.07 11.08
CA CYS A 56 -3.94 3.52 12.11
C CYS A 56 -3.17 2.59 13.07
N GLY A 57 -2.33 1.71 12.53
CA GLY A 57 -1.47 0.82 13.33
C GLY A 57 -0.49 1.60 14.21
N ALA A 58 0.15 2.63 13.66
CA ALA A 58 1.04 3.52 14.39
C ALA A 58 0.31 4.24 15.52
N LEU A 59 -0.87 4.82 15.27
CA LEU A 59 -1.68 5.49 16.29
C LEU A 59 -2.04 4.54 17.44
N ILE A 60 -2.48 3.32 17.13
CA ILE A 60 -2.81 2.31 18.15
C ILE A 60 -1.56 1.89 18.93
N TRP A 61 -0.41 1.76 18.25
CA TRP A 61 0.84 1.38 18.91
C TRP A 61 1.33 2.47 19.88
N PHE A 62 1.33 3.74 19.46
CA PHE A 62 1.81 4.86 20.27
C PHE A 62 0.84 5.23 21.40
N PHE A 63 -0.46 5.31 21.10
CA PHE A 63 -1.47 5.83 22.05
C PHE A 63 -2.32 4.74 22.71
N GLY A 64 -2.21 3.48 22.29
CA GLY A 64 -2.96 2.38 22.88
C GLY A 64 -2.57 2.13 24.35
N LYS A 65 -3.56 1.85 25.20
CA LYS A 65 -3.27 1.31 26.55
C LYS A 65 -2.68 -0.11 26.43
N LYS A 66 -1.95 -0.52 27.47
CA LYS A 66 -1.16 -1.78 27.50
C LYS A 66 -1.90 -2.92 26.81
#